data_AF-A0A2E5PL93-F1
#
_entry.id   AF-A0A2E5PL93-F1
#
_cell.length_a   1.000
_cell.length_b   1.000
_cell.length_c   1.000
_cell.angle_alpha   90.00
_cell.angle_beta   90.00
_cell.angle_gamma   90.00
#
_symmetry.space_group_name_H-M   'P 1'
#
loop_
_entity.id
_entity.type
_entity.pdbx_description
1 polymer ?
#
loop_
_entity_poly.entity_id
_entity_poly.type
_entity_poly.pdbx_seq_one_letter_code
_entity_poly.pdbx_strand_id
1 'polypeptide(L)'
;MEQKKFFLGSRYALHLGELQRWHRLRVTCFRCRHEASVDLEKLRPWFREHTLLRDLEKKFICSACGNSVYNVIRVARLARD
;
A
#
# COMPACT_ATOMS: atom_id res chain seq x y z
N MET A 1 -4.53 10.47 -21.66
CA MET A 1 -3.81 9.32 -21.09
C MET A 1 -4.51 8.93 -19.79
N GLU A 2 -5.42 7.98 -19.85
CA GLU A 2 -6.26 7.59 -18.72
C GLU A 2 -5.54 6.50 -17.92
N GLN A 3 -4.99 6.87 -16.77
CA GLN A 3 -4.44 5.90 -15.81
C GLN A 3 -5.60 5.06 -15.29
N LYS A 4 -5.87 3.92 -15.94
CA LYS A 4 -6.82 2.90 -15.49
C LYS A 4 -6.41 2.48 -14.08
N LYS A 5 -7.09 3.04 -13.07
CA LYS A 5 -7.06 2.57 -11.69
C LYS A 5 -7.71 1.20 -11.69
N PHE A 6 -6.92 0.16 -11.93
CA PHE A 6 -7.33 -1.21 -11.70
C PHE A 6 -7.53 -1.37 -10.19
N PHE A 7 -8.77 -1.19 -9.76
CA PHE A 7 -9.25 -1.63 -8.46
C PHE A 7 -9.22 -3.17 -8.49
N LEU A 8 -8.03 -3.74 -8.28
CA LEU A 8 -7.86 -5.14 -7.93
C LEU A 8 -8.82 -5.41 -6.76
N GLY A 9 -9.68 -6.42 -6.92
CA GLY A 9 -10.91 -6.65 -6.16
C GLY A 9 -10.78 -6.47 -4.65
N SER A 10 -11.90 -6.17 -3.99
CA SER A 10 -12.06 -5.99 -2.53
C SER A 10 -10.74 -5.72 -1.83
N ARG A 11 -10.26 -4.47 -1.84
CA ARG A 11 -8.96 -3.97 -1.29
C ARG A 11 -8.44 -4.71 -0.04
N TYR A 12 -9.35 -5.27 0.74
CA TYR A 12 -9.18 -6.01 1.98
C TYR A 12 -8.72 -7.47 1.87
N ALA A 13 -8.68 -8.09 0.68
CA ALA A 13 -8.37 -9.52 0.51
C ALA A 13 -7.00 -9.82 -0.13
N LEU A 14 -6.28 -8.81 -0.61
CA LEU A 14 -4.97 -9.02 -1.23
C LEU A 14 -3.89 -9.28 -0.17
N HIS A 15 -3.08 -10.30 -0.42
CA HIS A 15 -1.88 -10.61 0.36
C HIS A 15 -0.65 -9.90 -0.19
N LEU A 16 0.31 -9.58 0.68
CA LEU A 16 1.58 -8.97 0.32
C LEU A 16 2.37 -9.83 -0.69
N GLY A 17 2.30 -11.16 -0.57
CA GLY A 17 2.97 -12.11 -1.44
C GLY A 17 2.43 -12.17 -2.87
N GLU A 18 1.17 -11.80 -3.08
CA GLU A 18 0.56 -11.70 -4.41
C GLU A 18 1.09 -10.49 -5.19
N LEU A 19 1.72 -9.54 -4.49
CA LEU A 19 2.31 -8.37 -5.11
C LEU A 19 3.71 -8.68 -5.64
N GLN A 20 3.81 -8.59 -6.97
CA GLN A 20 5.07 -8.71 -7.70
C GLN A 20 5.95 -7.46 -7.56
N ARG A 21 7.26 -7.59 -7.83
CA ARG A 21 8.27 -6.52 -7.69
C ARG A 21 7.96 -5.21 -8.43
N TRP A 22 7.17 -5.27 -9.51
CA TRP A 22 6.73 -4.07 -10.25
C TRP A 22 5.54 -3.34 -9.62
N HIS A 23 4.99 -3.84 -8.51
CA HIS A 23 3.98 -3.13 -7.74
C HIS A 23 4.64 -2.26 -6.67
N ARG A 24 4.12 -1.05 -6.48
CA ARG A 24 4.42 -0.20 -5.32
C ARG A 24 3.16 -0.01 -4.51
N LEU A 25 3.32 0.10 -3.19
CA LEU A 25 2.24 0.54 -2.33
C LEU A 25 2.28 2.06 -2.22
N ARG A 26 1.15 2.71 -2.42
CA ARG A 26 0.96 4.11 -2.06
C ARG A 26 0.08 4.17 -0.83
N VAL A 27 0.60 4.74 0.24
CA VAL A 27 -0.10 4.94 1.50
C VAL A 27 -0.57 6.39 1.56
N THR A 28 -1.84 6.62 1.85
CA THR A 28 -2.42 7.95 2.05
C THR A 28 -2.92 8.07 3.48
N CYS A 29 -2.45 9.09 4.20
CA CYS A 29 -2.99 9.44 5.49
C CYS A 29 -4.40 10.01 5.34
N PHE A 30 -5.39 9.43 6.03
CA PHE A 30 -6.75 9.97 5.98
C PHE A 30 -6.86 11.37 6.59
N ARG A 31 -6.10 11.62 7.67
CA ARG A 31 -6.17 12.87 8.45
C ARG A 31 -5.57 14.09 7.72
N CYS A 32 -4.34 13.97 7.22
CA CYS A 32 -3.62 15.09 6.61
C CYS A 32 -3.41 14.95 5.10
N ARG A 33 -3.93 13.87 4.50
CA ARG A 33 -3.79 13.55 3.07
C ARG A 33 -2.34 13.36 2.59
N HIS A 34 -1.37 13.31 3.50
CA HIS A 34 0.02 13.00 3.18
C HIS A 34 0.12 11.64 2.46
N GLU A 35 0.83 11.61 1.34
CA GLU A 35 1.04 10.43 0.52
C GLU A 35 2.49 9.98 0.59
N ALA A 36 2.70 8.68 0.79
CA ALA A 36 4.01 8.06 0.74
C ALA A 36 3.98 6.85 -0.20
N SER A 37 5.08 6.63 -0.92
CA SER A 37 5.25 5.41 -1.72
C SER A 37 6.21 4.47 -0.99
N VAL A 38 5.83 3.21 -0.90
CA VAL A 38 6.58 2.16 -0.21
C VAL A 38 6.84 1.02 -1.18
N ASP A 39 8.12 0.70 -1.36
CA ASP A 39 8.55 -0.45 -2.15
C ASP A 39 8.29 -1.75 -1.38
N LEU A 40 7.83 -2.77 -2.08
CA LEU A 40 7.51 -4.07 -1.47
C LEU A 40 8.73 -4.75 -0.86
N GLU A 41 9.91 -4.55 -1.44
CA GLU A 41 11.17 -5.10 -0.91
C GLU A 41 11.53 -4.52 0.45
N LYS A 42 11.07 -3.30 0.77
CA LYS A 42 11.23 -2.71 2.10
C LYS A 42 10.23 -3.28 3.11
N LEU A 43 9.14 -3.90 2.66
CA LEU A 43 8.10 -4.48 3.54
C LEU A 43 8.31 -5.96 3.80
N ARG A 44 8.82 -6.72 2.83
CA ARG A 44 9.07 -8.17 2.94
C ARG A 44 9.90 -8.59 4.17
N PRO A 45 10.91 -7.83 4.64
CA PRO A 45 11.63 -8.18 5.86
C PRO A 45 10.79 -8.07 7.14
N TRP A 46 9.75 -7.23 7.13
CA TRP A 46 8.96 -6.88 8.31
C TRP A 46 7.61 -7.61 8.36
N PHE A 47 7.11 -8.08 7.22
CA PHE A 47 5.78 -8.66 7.08
C PHE A 47 5.84 -9.96 6.30
N ARG A 48 5.09 -10.95 6.77
CA ARG A 48 4.98 -12.26 6.11
C ARG A 48 4.23 -12.13 4.78
N GLU A 49 4.49 -13.00 3.82
CA GLU A 49 3.84 -12.97 2.50
C GLU A 49 2.32 -13.12 2.56
N HIS A 50 1.79 -13.90 3.52
CA HIS A 50 0.35 -14.03 3.76
C HIS A 50 -0.26 -12.83 4.52
N THR A 51 0.50 -11.76 4.78
CA THR A 51 -0.04 -10.56 5.43
C THR A 51 -0.99 -9.85 4.48
N LEU A 52 -2.23 -9.60 4.92
CA LEU A 52 -3.20 -8.85 4.13
C LEU A 52 -2.85 -7.36 4.11
N LEU A 53 -3.13 -6.68 2.99
CA LEU A 53 -2.90 -5.24 2.88
C LEU A 53 -3.67 -4.42 3.92
N ARG A 54 -4.88 -4.85 4.32
CA ARG A 54 -5.66 -4.20 5.39
C ARG A 54 -4.96 -4.25 6.76
N ASP A 55 -4.16 -5.28 7.01
CA ASP A 55 -3.45 -5.42 8.27
C ASP A 55 -2.16 -4.59 8.26
N LEU A 56 -1.57 -4.40 7.08
CA LEU A 56 -0.52 -3.41 6.82
C LEU A 56 -1.01 -1.97 7.03
N GLU A 57 -2.23 -1.61 6.62
CA GLU A 57 -2.80 -0.26 6.80
C GLU A 57 -2.74 0.21 8.25
N LYS A 58 -3.00 -0.69 9.21
CA LYS A 58 -2.97 -0.42 10.66
C LYS A 58 -1.57 -0.24 11.23
N LYS A 59 -0.54 -0.61 10.48
CA LYS A 59 0.87 -0.56 10.91
C LYS A 59 1.57 0.72 10.45
N PHE A 60 1.01 1.43 9.48
CA PHE A 60 1.56 2.70 9.03
C PHE A 60 1.20 3.82 9.99
N ILE A 61 2.22 4.57 10.42
CA ILE A 61 2.08 5.81 11.17
C ILE A 61 2.47 6.95 10.24
N CYS A 62 1.62 7.96 10.11
CA CYS A 62 1.91 9.13 9.30
C CYS A 62 3.00 9.96 9.97
N SER A 63 4.14 10.12 9.31
CA SER A 63 5.25 10.96 9.80
C SER A 63 4.90 12.45 9.90
N ALA A 64 3.93 12.94 9.10
CA ALA A 64 3.55 14.35 9.07
C ALA A 64 2.60 14.76 10.20
N CYS A 65 1.73 13.86 10.68
CA CYS A 65 0.71 14.20 11.68
C CYS A 65 0.53 13.16 12.80
N GLY A 66 1.34 12.10 12.83
CA GLY A 66 1.28 11.02 13.81
C GLY A 66 0.10 10.06 13.65
N ASN A 67 -0.76 10.23 12.64
CA ASN A 67 -1.96 9.41 12.48
C ASN A 67 -1.63 7.94 12.11
N SER A 68 -2.15 7.00 12.90
CA SER A 68 -1.96 5.56 12.73
C SER A 68 -3.23 4.79 12.35
N VAL A 69 -4.37 5.48 12.24
CA VAL A 69 -5.69 4.86 12.01
C VAL A 69 -6.29 5.29 10.67
N TYR A 70 -7.06 4.39 10.04
CA TYR A 70 -7.74 4.65 8.77
C TYR A 70 -6.82 5.11 7.62
N ASN A 71 -5.52 4.82 7.69
CA ASN A 71 -4.61 5.05 6.58
C ASN A 71 -4.97 4.10 5.44
N VAL A 72 -4.94 4.60 4.20
CA VAL A 72 -5.39 3.84 3.03
C VAL A 72 -4.19 3.42 2.20
N ILE A 73 -4.05 2.13 1.94
CA ILE A 73 -3.08 1.59 0.99
C ILE A 73 -3.75 1.42 -0.38
N ARG A 74 -3.03 1.83 -1.42
CA ARG A 74 -3.37 1.58 -2.81
C ARG A 74 -2.20 0.89 -3.49
N VAL A 75 -2.48 -0.12 -4.28
CA VAL A 75 -1.46 -0.75 -5.13
C VAL A 75 -1.36 0.07 -6.42
N ALA A 76 -0.17 0.59 -6.69
CA ALA A 76 0.17 1.22 -7.96
C ALA A 76 1.05 0.27 -8.75
N ARG A 77 0.73 0.07 -10.03
CA ARG A 77 1.62 -0.64 -10.97
C ARG A 77 2.65 0.35 -11.48
N LEU A 78 3.94 0.00 -11.42
CA LEU A 78 4.93 0.71 -12.23
C LEU A 78 4.65 0.38 -13.68
N ALA A 79 4.57 1.40 -14.54
CA ALA A 79 4.59 1.16 -15.98
C ALA A 79 5.81 0.28 -16.28
N ARG A 80 5.58 -0.88 -16.89
CA ARG A 80 6.68 -1.67 -17.44
C ARG A 80 7.28 -0.82 -18.55
N ASP A 81 8.55 -0.49 -18.41
CA ASP A 81 9.39 -0.10 -19.55
C ASP A 81 9.57 -1.32 -20.46
#